data_AF-A0A926W3G1-F1
#
_entry.id   AF-A0A926W3G1-F1
#
_cell.length_a   1.000
_cell.length_b   1.000
_cell.length_c   1.000
_cell.angle_alpha   90.00
_cell.angle_beta   90.00
_cell.angle_gamma   90.00
#
_symmetry.space_group_name_H-M   'P 1'
#
loop_
_entity.id
_entity.type
_entity.pdbx_description
1 polymer ?
#
loop_
_entity_poly.entity_id
_entity_poly.type
_entity_poly.pdbx_seq_one_letter_code
_entity_poly.pdbx_strand_id
1 'polypeptide(L)' 'MERSILIHFDNATGEVRVEAEGFEGASCLSATQPFEEALGVVSESDRTFKDEAQTQQLRTTSTHSIRLRQ' A
#
# COMPACT_ATOMS: atom_id res chain seq x y z
N MET A 1 -11.15 -6.16 -5.20
CA MET A 1 -9.80 -5.70 -5.55
C MET A 1 -8.96 -6.93 -5.75
N GLU A 2 -8.17 -6.97 -6.83
CA GLU A 2 -7.22 -8.07 -7.03
C GLU A 2 -6.07 -7.91 -6.03
N ARG A 3 -5.50 -9.04 -5.59
CA ARG A 3 -4.39 -9.09 -4.64
C ARG A 3 -3.25 -9.84 -5.29
N SER A 4 -2.07 -9.25 -5.27
CA SER A 4 -0.88 -9.78 -5.91
C SER A 4 0.34 -9.56 -5.03
N ILE A 5 1.26 -10.52 -5.09
CA ILE A 5 2.61 -10.38 -4.53
C ILE A 5 3.56 -10.23 -5.72
N LEU A 6 4.29 -9.12 -5.74
CA LEU A 6 5.27 -8.79 -6.76
C LEU A 6 6.66 -9.02 -6.16
N ILE A 7 7.49 -9.81 -6.84
CA ILE A 7 8.87 -10.06 -6.42
C ILE A 7 9.79 -9.50 -7.49
N HIS A 8 10.56 -8.48 -7.13
CA HIS A 8 11.51 -7.82 -8.00
C HIS A 8 12.90 -8.38 -7.76
N PHE A 9 13.57 -8.78 -8.83
CA PHE A 9 14.95 -9.24 -8.82
C PHE A 9 15.80 -8.26 -9.61
N ASP A 10 16.73 -7.59 -8.95
CA ASP A 10 17.78 -6.84 -9.62
C ASP A 10 18.92 -7.80 -9.99
N ASN A 11 19.08 -8.07 -11.29
CA ASN A 11 20.10 -8.99 -11.78
C ASN A 11 21.53 -8.41 -11.72
N ALA A 12 21.67 -7.09 -11.61
CA ALA A 12 22.97 -6.42 -11.53
C ALA A 12 23.51 -6.38 -10.10
N THR A 13 22.65 -6.14 -9.11
CA THR A 13 23.04 -6.04 -7.69
C THR A 13 22.75 -7.30 -6.89
N GLY A 14 21.86 -8.17 -7.37
CA GLY A 14 21.34 -9.31 -6.63
C GLY A 14 20.30 -8.94 -5.57
N GLU A 15 19.84 -7.68 -5.54
CA GLU A 15 18.83 -7.21 -4.59
C GLU A 15 17.46 -7.81 -4.93
N VAL A 16 16.76 -8.29 -3.91
CA VAL A 16 15.42 -8.87 -4.01
C VAL A 16 14.46 -8.02 -3.19
N ARG A 17 13.34 -7.60 -3.79
CA ARG A 17 12.30 -6.82 -3.11
C ARG A 17 10.95 -7.50 -3.25
N VAL A 18 10.17 -7.54 -2.17
CA VAL A 18 8.82 -8.13 -2.13
C VAL A 18 7.82 -7.00 -1.90
N GLU A 19 6.82 -6.89 -2.76
CA GLU A 19 5.73 -5.91 -2.63
C GLU A 19 4.36 -6.62 -2.61
N ALA A 20 3.45 -6.14 -1.76
CA ALA A 20 2.08 -6.61 -1.67
C ALA A 20 1.12 -5.54 -2.21
N GLU A 21 0.53 -5.79 -3.37
CA GLU A 21 -0.42 -4.88 -4.03
C GLU A 21 -1.86 -5.30 -3.72
N GLY A 22 -2.70 -4.32 -3.37
CA GLY A 22 -4.10 -4.56 -2.98
C GLY A 22 -4.28 -5.14 -1.57
N PHE A 23 -3.24 -5.12 -0.74
CA PHE A 23 -3.28 -5.46 0.68
C PHE A 23 -3.36 -4.19 1.53
N GLU A 24 -4.15 -4.23 2.61
CA GLU A 24 -4.40 -3.08 3.49
C GLU A 24 -3.91 -3.36 4.91
N GLY A 25 -3.28 -2.36 5.55
CA GLY A 25 -2.80 -2.42 6.92
C GLY A 25 -1.92 -3.65 7.22
N ALA A 26 -2.17 -4.31 8.35
CA ALA A 26 -1.38 -5.45 8.83
C ALA A 26 -1.45 -6.69 7.94
N SER A 27 -2.39 -6.75 6.98
CA SER A 27 -2.51 -7.89 6.06
C SER A 27 -1.39 -7.95 5.02
N CYS A 28 -0.71 -6.83 4.76
CA CYS A 28 0.48 -6.78 3.91
C CYS A 28 1.63 -7.61 4.52
N LEU A 29 1.88 -7.43 5.82
CA LEU A 29 2.99 -8.09 6.53
C LEU A 29 2.83 -9.61 6.54
N SER A 30 1.64 -10.10 6.86
CA SER A 30 1.39 -11.55 6.87
C SER A 30 1.42 -12.16 5.47
N ALA A 31 1.15 -11.38 4.43
CA ALA A 31 1.19 -11.84 3.06
C ALA A 31 2.60 -11.87 2.47
N THR A 32 3.48 -10.90 2.79
CA THR A 32 4.86 -10.88 2.28
C THR A 32 5.81 -11.76 3.08
N GLN A 33 5.56 -11.95 4.39
CA GLN A 33 6.42 -12.71 5.29
C GLN A 33 6.88 -14.10 4.78
N PRO A 34 5.99 -15.01 4.31
CA PRO A 34 6.45 -16.33 3.85
C PRO A 34 7.38 -16.25 2.62
N PHE A 35 7.24 -15.23 1.79
CA PHE A 35 8.10 -15.02 0.62
C PHE A 35 9.45 -14.43 1.03
N GLU A 36 9.44 -13.44 1.93
CA GLU A 36 10.66 -12.86 2.49
C GLU A 36 11.52 -13.91 3.21
N GLU A 37 10.89 -14.79 4.01
CA GLU A 37 11.56 -15.90 4.69
C GLU A 37 12.15 -16.90 3.68
N ALA A 38 11.37 -17.33 2.68
CA ALA A 38 11.82 -18.29 1.67
C ALA A 38 12.96 -17.74 0.80
N LEU A 39 12.95 -16.43 0.53
CA LEU A 39 13.97 -15.74 -0.26
C LEU A 39 15.17 -15.28 0.58
N GLY A 40 15.11 -15.40 1.91
CA GLY A 40 16.17 -14.97 2.82
C GLY A 40 16.34 -13.44 2.90
N VAL A 41 15.29 -12.68 2.57
CA VAL A 41 15.28 -11.20 2.48
C VAL A 41 14.94 -10.56 3.83
N VAL A 42 15.04 -11.29 4.95
CA VAL A 42 14.64 -10.80 6.28
C VAL A 42 15.63 -9.75 6.78
N SER A 43 15.52 -8.52 6.28
CA SER A 43 16.05 -7.31 6.87
C SER A 43 14.92 -6.63 7.61
N GLU A 44 14.79 -6.90 8.92
CA GLU A 44 13.81 -6.23 9.81
C GLU A 44 13.93 -4.68 9.78
N SER A 45 15.02 -4.14 9.21
CA SER A 45 15.36 -2.72 9.21
C SER A 45 14.97 -1.91 7.96
N ASP A 46 14.55 -2.53 6.84
CA ASP A 46 14.37 -1.83 5.54
C ASP A 46 12.92 -1.85 5.01
N ARG A 47 11.93 -2.11 5.87
CA ARG A 47 10.52 -2.07 5.46
C ARG A 47 10.03 -0.62 5.31
N THR A 48 9.83 -0.17 4.07
CA THR A 48 9.21 1.12 3.76
C THR A 48 7.77 0.90 3.28
N PHE A 49 6.79 1.37 4.05
CA PHE A 49 5.39 1.36 3.62
C PHE A 49 5.16 2.46 2.58
N LYS A 50 4.57 2.11 1.44
CA LYS A 50 4.09 3.12 0.48
C LYS A 50 2.91 3.84 1.12
N ASP A 51 2.82 5.16 0.88
CA ASP A 51 1.64 5.92 1.29
C ASP A 51 0.39 5.29 0.70
N GLU A 52 -0.57 4.96 1.56
CA GLU A 52 -1.88 4.48 1.13
C GLU A 52 -2.46 5.54 0.17
N ALA A 53 -2.94 5.09 -1.00
CA ALA A 53 -3.52 5.99 -1.97
C ALA A 53 -4.61 6.83 -1.29
N GLN A 54 -4.39 8.15 -1.19
CA GLN A 54 -5.40 9.07 -0.68
C GLN A 54 -6.61 8.94 -1.60
N THR A 55 -7.57 8.12 -1.19
CA THR A 55 -8.91 8.14 -1.73
C THR A 55 -9.45 9.50 -1.32
N GLN A 56 -9.25 10.49 -2.18
CA GLN A 56 -9.84 11.81 -2.08
C GLN A 56 -11.34 11.61 -1.93
N GLN A 57 -11.81 11.66 -0.68
CA GLN A 57 -13.21 11.85 -0.39
C GLN A 57 -13.52 13.29 -0.82
N LEU A 58 -13.76 13.48 -2.12
CA LEU A 58 -14.44 14.64 -2.68
C LEU A 58 -15.87 14.63 -2.12
N ARG A 59 -16.04 14.97 -0.83
CA ARG A 59 -17.33 15.39 -0.31
C ARG A 59 -17.51 16.83 -0.75
N THR A 60 -18.07 17.01 -1.94
CA THR A 60 -18.63 18.29 -2.38
C THR A 60 -19.83 18.62 -1.49
N THR A 61 -19.59 19.24 -0.33
CA THR A 61 -20.67 19.84 0.46
C THR A 61 -21.06 21.15 -0.22
N SER A 62 -22.01 21.07 -1.15
CA SER A 62 -22.65 22.23 -1.76
C SER A 62 -23.45 22.98 -0.69
N THR A 63 -22.86 23.99 -0.06
CA THR A 63 -23.53 24.91 0.86
C THR A 63 -24.41 25.87 0.07
N HIS A 64 -25.64 25.45 -0.24
CA HIS A 64 -26.66 26.35 -0.77
C HIS A 64 -27.31 27.13 0.39
N SER A 65 -26.75 28.29 0.71
CA SER A 65 -27.33 29.23 1.68
C SER A 65 -28.61 29.86 1.10
N ILE A 66 -29.77 29.41 1.55
CA ILE A 66 -31.07 30.04 1.27
C ILE A 66 -31.18 31.28 2.17
N ARG A 67 -31.08 32.49 1.59
CA ARG A 67 -31.50 33.73 2.26
C ARG A 67 -33.03 33.81 2.20
N LEU A 68 -33.68 33.40 3.29
CA LEU A 68 -35.10 33.67 3.51
C LEU A 68 -35.23 35.13 3.95
N ARG A 69 -35.69 36.01 3.05
CA ARG A 69 -36.19 37.34 3.41
C ARG A 69 -37.60 37.20 3.95
N GLN A 70 -37.84 37.61 5.20
CA GLN A 70 -39.02 38.35 5.64
C GLN A 70 -38.64 39.26 6.80
#